data_AF-A0A359AYG7-F1
#
_entry.id   AF-A0A359AYG7-F1
#
_cell.length_a   1.000
_cell.length_b   1.000
_cell.length_c   1.000
_cell.angle_alpha   90.00
_cell.angle_beta   90.00
_cell.angle_gamma   90.00
#
_symmetry.space_group_name_H-M   'P 1'
#
loop_
_entity.id
_entity.type
_entity.pdbx_description
1 polymer ?
#
loop_
_entity_poly.entity_id
_entity_poly.type
_entity_poly.pdbx_seq_one_letter_code
_entity_poly.pdbx_strand_id
1 'polypeptide(L)'
;HYNITEKRLDPKFTLDFKGKPNKIHWYQELPNHFLGNVTIEKKLSENLSTTEYPAKFIVDKKTLKGAFYKMYNDFLGNMDMPWAGFNNGYYIWNVDPGELIDQLTQKLKEDKSISATERKRLNDMLNSMDENDNNYVFYGKLKQ
;
A
#
# COMPACT_ATOMS: atom_id res chain seq x y z
N HIS A 1 -16.94 10.76 6.66
CA HIS A 1 -16.64 10.96 8.09
C HIS A 1 -17.93 10.99 8.86
N TYR A 2 -18.04 10.26 9.95
CA TYR A 2 -19.27 10.30 10.74
C TYR A 2 -19.24 11.49 11.69
N ASN A 3 -20.17 12.43 11.50
CA ASN A 3 -20.42 13.51 12.44
C ASN A 3 -21.35 12.98 13.52
N ILE A 4 -20.80 12.77 14.72
CA ILE A 4 -21.53 12.18 15.85
C ILE A 4 -22.63 13.13 16.36
N THR A 5 -22.38 14.44 16.33
CA THR A 5 -23.31 15.45 16.84
C THR A 5 -24.55 15.55 15.95
N GLU A 6 -24.33 15.61 14.64
CA GLU A 6 -25.38 15.73 13.64
C GLU A 6 -25.89 14.37 13.13
N LYS A 7 -25.33 13.26 13.64
CA LYS A 7 -25.64 11.87 13.28
C LYS A 7 -25.64 11.61 11.77
N ARG A 8 -24.76 12.26 11.02
CA ARG A 8 -24.71 12.18 9.55
C ARG A 8 -23.31 11.94 9.02
N LEU A 9 -23.23 11.47 7.78
CA LEU A 9 -21.95 11.36 7.07
C LEU A 9 -21.60 12.70 6.42
N ASP A 10 -20.44 13.23 6.78
CA ASP A 10 -19.77 14.34 6.10
C ASP A 10 -18.88 13.78 4.98
N PRO A 11 -19.20 14.06 3.70
CA PRO A 11 -18.27 13.78 2.62
C PRO A 11 -17.06 14.73 2.75
N LYS A 12 -15.85 14.17 2.71
CA LYS A 12 -14.59 14.95 2.74
C LYS A 12 -13.82 14.88 1.43
N PHE A 13 -14.10 13.87 0.61
CA PHE A 13 -13.45 13.65 -0.67
C PHE A 13 -14.39 12.88 -1.59
N THR A 14 -14.40 13.22 -2.87
CA THR A 14 -15.19 12.53 -3.90
C THR A 14 -14.45 12.62 -5.22
N LEU A 15 -14.37 11.51 -5.94
CA LEU A 15 -13.90 11.48 -7.31
C LEU A 15 -15.08 11.56 -8.29
N ASP A 16 -14.94 12.42 -9.28
CA ASP A 16 -15.84 12.44 -10.43
C ASP A 16 -15.30 11.48 -11.51
N PHE A 17 -15.96 10.34 -11.68
CA PHE A 17 -15.60 9.33 -12.68
C PHE A 17 -16.10 9.67 -14.10
N LYS A 18 -16.68 10.86 -14.32
CA LYS A 18 -17.17 11.34 -15.63
C LYS A 18 -18.11 10.34 -16.30
N GLY A 19 -19.01 9.76 -15.52
CA GLY A 19 -20.00 8.79 -16.00
C GLY A 19 -19.45 7.41 -16.36
N LYS A 20 -18.18 7.09 -16.03
CA LYS A 20 -17.65 5.74 -16.22
C LYS A 20 -18.23 4.78 -15.16
N PRO A 21 -19.02 3.75 -15.54
CA PRO A 21 -19.66 2.86 -14.59
C PRO A 21 -18.64 1.94 -13.87
N ASN A 22 -19.03 1.47 -12.68
CA ASN A 22 -18.49 0.30 -11.96
C ASN A 22 -16.97 0.29 -11.72
N LYS A 23 -16.40 1.41 -11.26
CA LYS A 23 -15.02 1.43 -10.77
C LYS A 23 -15.01 1.05 -9.29
N ILE A 24 -14.46 -0.12 -8.97
CA ILE A 24 -14.19 -0.53 -7.59
C ILE A 24 -13.10 0.40 -7.08
N HIS A 25 -13.37 1.09 -5.97
CA HIS A 25 -12.45 2.08 -5.44
C HIS A 25 -12.53 2.17 -3.92
N TRP A 26 -11.43 2.60 -3.31
CA TRP A 26 -11.35 2.88 -1.89
C TRP A 26 -10.41 4.05 -1.65
N TYR A 27 -10.64 4.75 -0.54
CA TYR A 27 -9.88 5.92 -0.14
C TYR A 27 -9.33 5.73 1.26
N GLN A 28 -8.16 6.33 1.51
CA GLN A 28 -7.56 6.46 2.82
C GLN A 28 -7.17 7.92 3.03
N GLU A 29 -7.40 8.42 4.24
CA GLU A 29 -7.05 9.80 4.58
C GLU A 29 -5.73 9.84 5.34
N LEU A 30 -4.80 10.66 4.83
CA LEU A 30 -3.59 11.09 5.52
C LEU A 30 -3.78 12.52 6.02
N PRO A 31 -2.93 13.05 6.92
CA PRO A 31 -3.07 14.42 7.41
C PRO A 31 -3.20 15.48 6.29
N ASN A 32 -2.32 15.42 5.29
CA ASN A 32 -2.24 16.42 4.21
C ASN A 32 -2.76 15.93 2.85
N HIS A 33 -3.06 14.64 2.70
CA HIS A 33 -3.39 14.04 1.41
C HIS A 33 -4.54 13.03 1.53
N PHE A 34 -5.23 12.78 0.42
CA PHE A 34 -6.04 11.58 0.23
C PHE A 34 -5.26 10.59 -0.62
N LEU A 35 -5.20 9.35 -0.18
CA LEU A 35 -4.79 8.23 -1.03
C LEU A 35 -6.05 7.57 -1.57
N GLY A 36 -5.97 7.08 -2.80
CA GLY A 36 -7.01 6.19 -3.29
C GLY A 36 -6.52 5.25 -4.35
N ASN A 37 -7.35 4.24 -4.58
CA ASN A 37 -7.09 3.18 -5.51
C ASN A 37 -8.35 3.01 -6.36
N VAL A 38 -8.14 2.84 -7.66
CA VAL A 38 -9.21 2.57 -8.61
C VAL A 38 -8.84 1.33 -9.40
N THR A 39 -9.73 0.35 -9.42
CA THR A 39 -9.59 -0.85 -10.23
C THR A 39 -10.87 -1.13 -11.02
N ILE A 40 -10.77 -2.05 -11.97
CA ILE A 40 -11.87 -2.60 -12.74
C ILE A 40 -12.01 -4.07 -12.49
N GLU A 41 -13.27 -4.52 -12.52
CA GLU A 41 -13.58 -5.94 -12.56
C GLU A 41 -13.06 -6.55 -13.88
N LYS A 42 -12.42 -7.70 -13.75
CA LYS A 42 -11.95 -8.56 -14.83
C LYS A 42 -12.64 -9.90 -14.70
N LYS A 43 -13.51 -10.26 -15.65
CA LYS A 43 -14.11 -11.59 -15.69
C LYS A 43 -13.07 -12.63 -16.07
N LEU A 44 -13.01 -13.71 -15.29
CA LEU A 44 -12.19 -14.90 -15.55
C LEU A 44 -13.04 -16.01 -16.19
N SER A 45 -14.33 -16.10 -15.82
CA SER A 45 -15.32 -16.99 -16.44
C SER A 45 -16.74 -16.42 -16.22
N GLU A 46 -17.79 -17.15 -16.63
CA GLU A 46 -19.18 -16.73 -16.40
C GLU A 46 -19.50 -16.45 -14.92
N ASN A 47 -18.93 -17.24 -14.02
CA ASN A 47 -19.24 -17.20 -12.58
C ASN A 47 -18.05 -16.75 -11.72
N LEU A 48 -16.94 -16.33 -12.33
CA LEU A 48 -15.74 -15.92 -11.61
C LEU A 48 -15.22 -14.59 -12.17
N SER A 49 -15.05 -13.62 -11.28
CA SER A 49 -14.36 -12.37 -11.57
C SER A 49 -13.25 -12.11 -10.57
N THR A 50 -12.29 -11.31 -11.03
CA THR A 50 -11.20 -10.74 -10.23
C THR A 50 -11.12 -9.24 -10.53
N THR A 51 -10.08 -8.57 -10.06
CA THR A 51 -9.81 -7.17 -10.39
C THR A 51 -8.46 -7.03 -11.06
N GLU A 52 -8.30 -6.01 -11.91
CA GLU A 52 -6.97 -5.61 -12.35
C GLU A 52 -6.14 -5.03 -11.19
N TYR A 53 -4.83 -4.95 -11.40
CA TYR A 53 -3.97 -4.23 -10.46
C TYR A 53 -4.42 -2.76 -10.39
N PRO A 54 -4.73 -2.22 -9.19
CA PRO A 54 -5.32 -0.91 -9.06
C PRO A 54 -4.36 0.21 -9.49
N ALA A 55 -4.90 1.23 -10.14
CA ALA A 55 -4.23 2.51 -10.27
C ALA A 55 -4.30 3.25 -8.94
N LYS A 56 -3.13 3.59 -8.38
CA LYS A 56 -3.02 4.30 -7.10
C LYS A 56 -2.71 5.77 -7.30
N PHE A 57 -3.46 6.63 -6.63
CA PHE A 57 -3.28 8.07 -6.72
C PHE A 57 -3.26 8.71 -5.35
N ILE A 58 -2.57 9.85 -5.27
CA ILE A 58 -2.48 10.72 -4.11
C ILE A 58 -3.02 12.09 -4.51
N VAL A 59 -3.78 12.74 -3.65
CA VAL A 59 -4.33 14.09 -3.85
C VAL A 59 -3.97 14.98 -2.67
N ASP A 60 -3.32 16.10 -2.92
CA ASP A 60 -3.05 17.13 -1.90
C ASP A 60 -4.36 17.83 -1.49
N LYS A 61 -4.62 17.90 -0.18
CA LYS A 61 -5.88 18.47 0.34
C LYS A 61 -6.01 19.97 0.13
N LYS A 62 -4.90 20.70 0.03
CA LYS A 62 -4.89 22.16 -0.09
C LYS A 62 -5.04 22.58 -1.55
N THR A 63 -4.27 21.98 -2.45
CA THR A 63 -4.23 22.36 -3.86
C THR A 63 -5.18 21.55 -4.73
N LEU A 64 -5.71 20.43 -4.22
CA LEU A 64 -6.53 19.46 -4.95
C LEU A 64 -5.85 18.91 -6.20
N LYS A 65 -4.51 18.98 -6.25
CA LYS A 65 -3.71 18.39 -7.31
C LYS A 65 -3.40 16.96 -6.95
N GLY A 66 -3.48 16.07 -7.93
CA GLY A 66 -3.18 14.66 -7.73
C GLY A 66 -2.12 14.13 -8.69
N ALA A 67 -1.56 12.98 -8.31
CA ALA A 67 -0.61 12.23 -9.12
C ALA A 67 -0.80 10.73 -8.88
N PHE A 68 -0.35 9.91 -9.83
CA PHE A 68 -0.19 8.47 -9.59
C PHE A 68 1.08 8.23 -8.78
N TYR A 69 1.05 7.24 -7.89
CA TYR A 69 2.20 6.93 -7.04
C TYR A 69 2.51 5.43 -7.00
N LYS A 70 3.78 5.14 -6.76
CA LYS A 70 4.27 3.86 -6.27
C LYS A 70 4.84 4.06 -4.87
N MET A 71 4.82 3.01 -4.08
CA MET A 71 5.32 3.06 -2.72
C MET A 71 6.49 2.12 -2.58
N TYR A 72 7.53 2.60 -1.91
CA TYR A 72 8.71 1.80 -1.63
C TYR A 72 8.98 1.80 -0.14
N ASN A 73 9.31 0.62 0.40
CA ASN A 73 9.76 0.47 1.77
C ASN A 73 11.30 0.53 1.78
N ASP A 74 11.85 1.67 2.20
CA ASP A 74 13.29 1.94 2.24
C ASP A 74 14.02 1.11 3.32
N PHE A 75 13.34 0.78 4.42
CA PHE A 75 13.84 -0.17 5.42
C PHE A 75 14.05 -1.57 4.82
N LEU A 76 13.24 -1.96 3.85
CA LEU A 76 13.38 -3.21 3.09
C LEU A 76 14.15 -3.03 1.78
N GLY A 77 15.01 -2.01 1.70
CA GLY A 77 15.89 -1.75 0.55
C GLY A 77 15.17 -1.16 -0.66
N ASN A 78 14.15 -0.35 -0.46
CA ASN A 78 13.26 0.17 -1.51
C ASN A 78 12.46 -0.94 -2.22
N MET A 79 11.96 -1.91 -1.46
CA MET A 79 11.03 -2.92 -1.97
C MET A 79 9.70 -2.26 -2.37
N ASP A 80 9.15 -2.59 -3.54
CA ASP A 80 7.86 -2.06 -4.00
C ASP A 80 6.72 -2.62 -3.13
N MET A 81 5.82 -1.77 -2.67
CA MET A 81 4.73 -2.09 -1.76
C MET A 81 3.36 -1.94 -2.46
N PRO A 82 2.92 -2.98 -3.19
CA PRO A 82 1.68 -2.95 -3.97
C PRO A 82 0.41 -2.91 -3.10
N TRP A 83 0.45 -3.29 -1.83
CA TRP A 83 -0.74 -3.35 -0.97
C TRP A 83 -0.54 -2.69 0.40
N ALA A 84 0.13 -1.54 0.41
CA ALA A 84 0.34 -0.76 1.62
C ALA A 84 -0.97 -0.29 2.28
N GLY A 85 -1.16 -0.65 3.55
CA GLY A 85 -2.26 -0.15 4.38
C GLY A 85 -1.90 1.18 5.05
N PHE A 86 -2.90 2.04 5.23
CA PHE A 86 -2.74 3.30 5.95
C PHE A 86 -3.79 3.46 7.03
N ASN A 87 -3.36 3.85 8.22
CA ASN A 87 -4.24 4.21 9.32
C ASN A 87 -3.64 5.38 10.11
N ASN A 88 -4.41 6.46 10.27
CA ASN A 88 -4.02 7.64 11.06
C ASN A 88 -2.62 8.22 10.73
N GLY A 89 -2.22 8.20 9.45
CA GLY A 89 -0.92 8.70 9.01
C GLY A 89 0.24 7.71 9.14
N TYR A 90 -0.03 6.48 9.57
CA TYR A 90 0.93 5.39 9.62
C TYR A 90 0.71 4.43 8.46
N TYR A 91 1.80 4.05 7.82
CA TYR A 91 1.90 2.85 7.01
C TYR A 91 1.83 1.63 7.93
N ILE A 92 1.02 0.65 7.55
CA ILE A 92 0.93 -0.66 8.21
C ILE A 92 0.94 -1.73 7.12
N TRP A 93 1.82 -2.72 7.27
CA TRP A 93 1.85 -3.91 6.44
C TRP A 93 2.03 -5.14 7.31
N ASN A 94 1.08 -6.06 7.21
CA ASN A 94 1.10 -7.36 7.85
C ASN A 94 1.45 -8.38 6.76
N VAL A 95 2.49 -9.19 6.98
CA VAL A 95 3.00 -10.15 6.00
C VAL A 95 3.31 -11.48 6.67
N ASP A 96 3.00 -12.55 5.96
CA ASP A 96 3.36 -13.92 6.32
C ASP A 96 4.89 -14.11 6.31
N PRO A 97 5.48 -14.88 7.24
CA PRO A 97 6.92 -15.12 7.28
C PRO A 97 7.48 -15.70 5.98
N GLY A 98 6.84 -16.72 5.41
CA GLY A 98 7.29 -17.36 4.17
C GLY A 98 7.28 -16.38 3.00
N GLU A 99 6.20 -15.61 2.87
CA GLU A 99 6.09 -14.55 1.85
C GLU A 99 7.21 -13.50 1.99
N LEU A 100 7.51 -13.08 3.22
CA LEU A 100 8.56 -12.09 3.48
C LEU A 100 9.97 -12.65 3.19
N ILE A 101 10.24 -13.90 3.60
CA ILE A 101 11.50 -14.61 3.34
C ILE A 101 11.75 -14.69 1.83
N ASP A 102 10.73 -15.07 1.05
CA ASP A 102 10.82 -15.16 -0.41
C ASP A 102 11.10 -13.79 -1.05
N GLN A 103 10.36 -12.76 -0.66
CA GLN A 103 10.55 -11.40 -1.18
C GLN A 103 11.95 -10.85 -0.87
N LEU A 104 12.45 -11.06 0.35
CA LEU A 104 13.79 -10.63 0.75
C LEU A 104 14.89 -11.39 0.02
N THR A 105 14.74 -12.72 -0.12
CA THR A 105 15.68 -13.58 -0.83
C THR A 105 15.78 -13.19 -2.30
N GLN A 106 14.63 -13.01 -2.96
CA GLN A 106 14.57 -12.57 -4.36
C GLN A 106 15.22 -11.20 -4.52
N LYS A 107 14.90 -10.24 -3.66
CA LYS A 107 15.47 -8.90 -3.72
C LYS A 107 16.99 -8.90 -3.53
N LEU A 108 17.50 -9.66 -2.58
CA LEU A 108 18.95 -9.78 -2.33
C LEU A 108 19.69 -10.40 -3.53
N LYS A 109 19.01 -11.27 -4.30
CA LYS A 109 19.54 -11.91 -5.51
C LYS A 109 19.52 -11.00 -6.73
N GLU A 110 18.44 -10.26 -6.93
CA GLU A 110 18.20 -9.47 -8.16
C GLU A 110 18.81 -8.07 -8.09
N ASP A 111 18.76 -7.42 -6.94
CA ASP A 111 19.13 -6.01 -6.80
C ASP A 111 20.60 -5.86 -6.38
N LYS A 112 21.44 -5.62 -7.38
CA LYS A 112 22.88 -5.37 -7.20
C LYS A 112 23.19 -3.95 -6.73
N SER A 113 22.21 -3.05 -6.69
CA SER A 113 22.40 -1.65 -6.27
C SER A 113 22.30 -1.44 -4.76
N ILE A 114 21.85 -2.46 -4.01
CA ILE A 114 21.76 -2.44 -2.55
C ILE A 114 23.15 -2.22 -1.94
N SER A 115 23.26 -1.23 -1.04
CA SER A 115 24.52 -0.95 -0.35
C SER A 115 24.96 -2.11 0.54
N ALA A 116 26.26 -2.19 0.86
CA ALA A 116 26.78 -3.24 1.75
C ALA A 116 26.09 -3.24 3.13
N THR A 117 25.81 -2.05 3.66
CA THR A 117 25.11 -1.86 4.94
C THR A 117 23.67 -2.37 4.88
N GLU A 118 22.92 -2.02 3.84
CA GLU A 118 21.54 -2.50 3.67
C GLU A 118 21.51 -4.00 3.43
N ARG A 119 22.40 -4.52 2.59
CA ARG A 119 22.52 -5.97 2.34
C ARG A 119 22.77 -6.73 3.63
N LYS A 120 23.66 -6.22 4.48
CA LYS A 120 23.91 -6.81 5.81
C LYS A 120 22.63 -6.80 6.65
N ARG A 121 21.94 -5.66 6.77
CA ARG A 121 20.68 -5.55 7.52
C ARG A 121 19.63 -6.56 7.05
N LEU A 122 19.42 -6.68 5.74
CA LEU A 122 18.42 -7.59 5.18
C LEU A 122 18.80 -9.06 5.39
N ASN A 123 20.09 -9.40 5.29
CA ASN A 123 20.57 -10.75 5.62
C ASN A 123 20.43 -11.07 7.12
N ASP A 124 20.81 -10.14 8.00
CA ASP A 124 20.67 -10.31 9.46
C ASP A 124 19.20 -10.53 9.83
N MET A 125 18.30 -9.77 9.19
CA MET A 125 16.85 -9.93 9.35
C MET A 125 16.35 -11.29 8.84
N LEU A 126 16.74 -11.69 7.62
CA LEU A 126 16.39 -12.98 7.03
C LEU A 126 16.85 -14.16 7.90
N ASN A 127 18.08 -14.10 8.42
CA ASN A 127 18.64 -15.13 9.30
C ASN A 127 17.98 -15.21 10.68
N SER A 128 17.19 -14.20 11.05
CA SER A 128 16.48 -14.17 12.34
C SER A 128 15.04 -14.67 12.26
N MET A 129 14.54 -14.97 11.05
CA MET A 129 13.17 -15.40 10.78
C MET A 129 13.06 -16.92 10.68
N ASP A 130 11.93 -17.45 11.13
CA ASP A 130 11.49 -18.82 10.89
C ASP A 130 10.18 -18.82 10.10
N GLU A 131 9.99 -19.79 9.21
CA GLU A 131 8.75 -19.93 8.41
C GLU A 131 7.51 -20.18 9.28
N ASN A 132 7.68 -20.71 10.48
CA ASN A 132 6.63 -20.99 11.45
C ASN A 132 6.39 -19.85 12.43
N ASP A 133 7.06 -18.70 12.26
CA ASP A 133 6.78 -17.52 13.05
C ASP A 133 5.34 -17.03 12.84
N ASN A 134 4.90 -16.13 13.72
CA ASN A 134 3.70 -15.35 13.42
C ASN A 134 4.02 -14.27 12.38
N ASN A 135 2.97 -13.71 11.78
CA ASN A 135 3.10 -12.63 10.81
C ASN A 135 3.92 -11.45 11.35
N TYR A 136 4.76 -10.92 10.47
CA TYR A 136 5.54 -9.72 10.72
C TYR A 136 4.70 -8.48 10.42
N VAL A 137 4.72 -7.52 11.34
CA VAL A 137 4.00 -6.25 11.18
C VAL A 137 4.99 -5.10 11.06
N PHE A 138 5.05 -4.53 9.86
CA PHE A 138 5.74 -3.27 9.61
C PHE A 138 4.80 -2.12 9.90
N TYR A 139 5.23 -1.20 10.75
CA TYR A 139 4.52 0.03 11.02
C TYR A 139 5.49 1.20 10.97
N GLY A 140 5.11 2.28 10.30
CA GLY A 140 5.99 3.42 10.12
C GLY A 140 5.23 4.67 9.74
N LYS A 141 5.73 5.83 10.17
CA LYS A 141 5.17 7.10 9.71
C LYS A 141 5.73 7.40 8.33
N LEU A 142 4.89 7.90 7.43
CA LEU A 142 5.36 8.38 6.13
C LEU A 142 6.34 9.53 6.34
N LYS A 143 7.49 9.48 5.65
CA LYS A 143 8.41 10.61 5.57
C LYS A 143 7.68 11.80 4.95
N GLN A 144 7.78 12.96 5.60
CA GLN A 144 7.19 14.22 5.12
C GLN A 144 8.16 14.96 4.22
#